data_AF-A0A3S0D185-F1
#
_entry.id   AF-A0A3S0D185-F1
#
_cell.length_a   1.000
_cell.length_b   1.000
_cell.length_c   1.000
_cell.angle_alpha   90.00
_cell.angle_beta   90.00
_cell.angle_gamma   90.00
#
_symmetry.space_group_name_H-M   'P 1'
#
loop_
_entity.id
_entity.type
_entity.pdbx_description
1 polymer ?
#
loop_
_entity_poly.entity_id
_entity_poly.type
_entity_poly.pdbx_seq_one_letter_code
_entity_poly.pdbx_strand_id
1 'polypeptide(L)'
;MVAPLNPNVSEVSFDNTLLPPRNTGRGFAPKLGGSVSEVTWAAGQIQIDGVNFFPLASSPVLLDFAFDLLDKGQVVWKESGGDVFIRFYDPVLVGYNSINLGNVDYPAICNDFILDGSNTVLVYLVAGIVKYRLQSDRYQTEYTLSTTPISIIRRFGVQPFKNSLAVLKTPP
;
A
#
# COMPACT_ATOMS: atom_id res chain seq x y z
N MET A 1 -5.13 -21.20 3.77
CA MET A 1 -5.46 -20.41 2.58
C MET A 1 -5.97 -19.06 3.04
N VAL A 2 -5.38 -17.97 2.58
CA VAL A 2 -5.89 -16.60 2.83
C VAL A 2 -7.05 -16.35 1.88
N ALA A 3 -8.17 -15.85 2.40
CA ALA A 3 -9.30 -15.48 1.56
C ALA A 3 -8.97 -14.18 0.80
N PRO A 4 -9.09 -14.15 -0.54
CA PRO A 4 -8.99 -12.91 -1.30
C PRO A 4 -10.01 -11.88 -0.78
N LEU A 5 -9.66 -10.60 -0.83
CA LEU A 5 -10.62 -9.52 -0.58
C LEU A 5 -11.74 -9.62 -1.63
N ASN A 6 -12.99 -9.36 -1.23
CA ASN A 6 -14.10 -9.40 -2.17
C ASN A 6 -13.93 -8.26 -3.19
N PRO A 7 -13.70 -8.55 -4.49
CA PRO A 7 -13.30 -7.53 -5.47
C PRO A 7 -14.43 -6.57 -5.91
N ASN A 8 -15.63 -6.70 -5.36
CA ASN A 8 -16.84 -6.22 -6.03
C ASN A 8 -17.46 -4.94 -5.46
N VAL A 9 -16.67 -3.87 -5.32
CA VAL A 9 -17.26 -2.52 -5.22
C VAL A 9 -16.48 -1.54 -6.09
N SER A 10 -16.69 -1.58 -7.41
CA SER A 10 -16.46 -0.39 -8.23
C SER A 10 -17.67 0.54 -8.07
N GLU A 11 -17.69 1.30 -6.98
CA GLU A 11 -18.69 2.33 -6.78
C GLU A 11 -18.28 3.58 -7.58
N VAL A 12 -19.14 4.01 -8.50
CA VAL A 12 -19.17 5.42 -8.93
C VAL A 12 -19.86 6.18 -7.79
N SER A 13 -19.14 6.36 -6.70
CA SER A 13 -19.63 7.06 -5.52
C SER A 13 -19.29 8.55 -5.64
N PHE A 14 -20.30 9.42 -5.51
CA PHE A 14 -20.11 10.85 -5.25
C PHE A 14 -19.84 11.12 -3.75
N ASP A 15 -20.03 10.12 -2.89
CA ASP A 15 -19.76 10.19 -1.46
C ASP A 15 -18.25 10.07 -1.21
N ASN A 16 -17.64 11.23 -0.95
CA ASN A 16 -16.23 11.42 -0.68
C ASN A 16 -15.81 10.92 0.71
N THR A 17 -16.00 9.64 1.04
CA THR A 17 -15.11 9.03 2.05
C THR A 17 -13.76 8.84 1.37
N LEU A 18 -12.99 9.94 1.37
CA LEU A 18 -11.80 10.19 0.56
C LEU A 18 -10.86 8.98 0.59
N LEU A 19 -10.87 8.15 -0.45
CA LEU A 19 -9.69 7.36 -0.80
C LEU A 19 -8.58 8.37 -1.08
N PRO A 20 -7.47 8.39 -0.32
CA PRO A 20 -6.37 9.29 -0.60
C PRO A 20 -5.86 9.02 -2.03
N PRO A 21 -5.29 10.00 -2.74
CA PRO A 21 -4.57 9.74 -3.97
C PRO A 21 -3.38 8.81 -3.65
N ARG A 22 -3.60 7.50 -3.81
CA ARG A 22 -2.63 6.44 -3.53
C ARG A 22 -1.59 6.30 -4.66
N ASN A 23 -1.82 6.98 -5.78
CA ASN A 23 -0.93 7.02 -6.93
C ASN A 23 0.22 8.04 -6.82
N THR A 24 0.26 8.89 -5.79
CA THR A 24 1.32 9.90 -5.63
C THR A 24 2.33 9.57 -4.52
N GLY A 25 2.16 8.45 -3.82
CA GLY A 25 2.87 8.18 -2.57
C GLY A 25 2.41 9.07 -1.42
N ARG A 26 2.77 8.70 -0.19
CA ARG A 26 2.51 9.49 1.03
C ARG A 26 3.69 9.39 1.99
N GLY A 27 3.99 10.53 2.60
CA GLY A 27 4.92 10.63 3.72
C GLY A 27 4.24 10.59 5.10
N PHE A 28 2.95 10.21 5.21
CA PHE A 28 2.27 10.07 6.51
C PHE A 28 1.25 8.92 6.55
N ALA A 29 1.10 8.30 7.73
CA ALA A 29 0.11 7.25 7.98
C ALA A 29 -0.27 7.16 9.46
N PRO A 30 -1.56 6.88 9.76
CA PRO A 30 -2.00 6.64 11.13
C PRO A 30 -1.46 5.30 11.65
N LYS A 31 -1.26 5.21 12.97
CA LYS A 31 -1.08 3.99 13.76
C LYS A 31 -2.42 3.50 14.29
N LEU A 32 -2.46 2.30 14.84
CA LEU A 32 -3.69 1.73 15.41
C LEU A 32 -4.28 2.62 16.51
N GLY A 33 -3.42 3.21 17.34
CA GLY A 33 -3.81 4.13 18.42
C GLY A 33 -4.26 5.53 17.97
N GLY A 34 -4.36 5.79 16.66
CA GLY A 34 -4.83 7.07 16.10
C GLY A 34 -3.77 8.18 16.01
N SER A 35 -2.56 7.95 16.54
CA SER A 35 -1.42 8.84 16.28
C SER A 35 -1.00 8.73 14.81
N VAL A 36 -0.48 9.81 14.24
CA VAL A 36 0.04 9.83 12.87
C VAL A 36 1.55 9.86 12.95
N SER A 37 2.20 9.00 12.18
CA SER A 37 3.63 9.10 11.95
C SER A 37 3.92 9.73 10.60
N GLU A 38 5.15 10.21 10.48
CA GLU A 38 5.73 10.68 9.23
C GLU A 38 6.80 9.68 8.76
N VAL A 39 6.86 9.46 7.45
CA VAL A 39 7.95 8.74 6.81
C VAL A 39 8.58 9.62 5.76
N THR A 40 9.89 9.81 5.92
CA THR A 40 10.70 10.67 5.05
C THR A 40 11.91 9.89 4.55
N TRP A 41 12.49 10.37 3.45
CA TRP A 41 13.83 9.97 3.03
C TRP A 41 14.79 11.13 3.31
N ALA A 42 15.82 10.87 4.11
CA ALA A 42 16.84 11.86 4.46
C ALA A 42 18.21 11.19 4.56
N ALA A 43 19.23 11.79 3.93
CA ALA A 43 20.62 11.34 4.01
C ALA A 43 20.83 9.83 3.74
N GLY A 44 20.13 9.28 2.73
CA GLY A 44 20.24 7.85 2.37
C GLY A 44 19.53 6.91 3.36
N GLN A 45 18.65 7.43 4.21
CA GLN A 45 17.86 6.64 5.16
C GLN A 45 16.38 6.90 4.90
N ILE A 46 15.57 5.84 4.96
CA ILE A 46 14.17 5.99 5.31
C ILE A 46 14.10 6.22 6.81
N GLN A 47 13.37 7.25 7.21
CA GLN A 47 13.13 7.60 8.60
C GLN A 47 11.64 7.49 8.90
N ILE A 48 11.32 7.00 10.10
CA ILE A 48 9.96 7.05 10.67
C ILE A 48 10.04 7.98 11.87
N ASP A 49 9.26 9.05 11.88
CA ASP A 49 9.26 10.08 12.93
C ASP A 49 10.68 10.62 13.22
N GLY A 50 11.49 10.79 12.16
CA GLY A 50 12.89 11.25 12.24
C GLY A 50 13.90 10.20 12.72
N VAL A 51 13.46 8.99 13.06
CA VAL A 51 14.34 7.87 13.48
C VAL A 51 14.70 7.01 12.27
N ASN A 52 15.99 6.73 12.10
CA ASN A 52 16.47 5.86 11.01
C ASN A 52 15.80 4.48 11.08
N PHE A 53 15.18 4.07 9.98
CA PHE A 53 14.47 2.81 9.86
C PHE A 53 15.26 1.81 9.01
N PHE A 54 15.64 2.18 7.78
CA PHE A 54 16.57 1.39 6.96
C PHE A 54 17.24 2.25 5.88
N PRO A 55 18.45 1.88 5.44
CA PRO A 55 19.16 2.62 4.40
C PRO A 55 18.59 2.36 3.01
N LEU A 56 18.69 3.37 2.14
CA LEU A 56 18.49 3.27 0.69
C LEU A 56 19.66 3.92 -0.04
N ALA A 57 20.10 3.31 -1.14
CA ALA A 57 21.22 3.82 -1.93
C ALA A 57 20.90 5.15 -2.63
N SER A 58 19.63 5.38 -2.99
CA SER A 58 19.17 6.59 -3.66
C SER A 58 17.81 7.04 -3.13
N SER A 59 17.45 8.29 -3.44
CA SER A 59 16.11 8.81 -3.14
C SER A 59 15.05 8.03 -3.93
N PRO A 60 13.96 7.57 -3.28
CA PRO A 60 12.88 6.89 -3.97
C PRO A 60 12.07 7.88 -4.83
N VAL A 61 11.63 7.43 -6.00
CA VAL A 61 10.74 8.19 -6.89
C VAL A 61 9.32 8.26 -6.31
N LEU A 62 8.91 7.19 -5.63
CA LEU A 62 7.65 7.09 -4.93
C LEU A 62 7.89 6.39 -3.60
N LEU A 63 7.25 6.89 -2.56
CA LEU A 63 7.28 6.32 -1.21
C LEU A 63 5.85 6.32 -0.66
N ASP A 64 5.39 5.18 -0.17
CA ASP A 64 4.15 5.07 0.60
C ASP A 64 4.38 4.15 1.80
N PHE A 65 3.57 4.31 2.84
CA PHE A 65 3.75 3.52 4.04
C PHE A 65 2.46 3.30 4.83
N ALA A 66 2.52 2.29 5.69
CA ALA A 66 1.46 1.86 6.58
C ALA A 66 2.07 1.16 7.82
N PHE A 67 1.32 1.04 8.92
CA PHE A 67 1.70 0.19 10.06
C PHE A 67 0.90 -1.11 10.11
N ASP A 68 1.48 -2.23 10.52
CA ASP A 68 0.67 -3.41 10.82
C ASP A 68 -0.10 -3.26 12.16
N LEU A 69 -0.86 -4.30 12.53
CA LEU A 69 -1.60 -4.34 13.79
C LEU A 69 -0.74 -4.24 15.06
N LEU A 70 0.57 -4.49 14.95
CA LEU A 70 1.52 -4.40 16.05
C LEU A 70 2.34 -3.11 15.98
N ASP A 71 1.83 -2.11 15.24
CA ASP A 71 2.48 -0.83 14.95
C ASP A 71 3.89 -0.98 14.36
N LYS A 72 4.16 -2.08 13.61
CA LYS A 72 5.41 -2.24 12.85
C LYS A 72 5.28 -1.54 11.50
N GLY A 73 6.27 -0.71 11.18
CA GLY A 73 6.28 0.07 9.94
C GLY A 73 6.42 -0.82 8.70
N GLN A 74 5.63 -0.54 7.69
CA GLN A 74 5.68 -1.18 6.38
C GLN A 74 5.81 -0.10 5.33
N VAL A 75 6.85 -0.22 4.51
CA VAL A 75 7.24 0.82 3.55
C VAL A 75 7.28 0.21 2.17
N VAL A 76 6.60 0.83 1.22
CA VAL A 76 6.71 0.53 -0.20
C VAL A 76 7.40 1.70 -0.90
N TRP A 77 8.38 1.40 -1.75
CA TRP A 77 9.11 2.43 -2.49
C TRP A 77 9.40 1.98 -3.92
N LYS A 78 9.52 2.96 -4.81
CA LYS A 78 9.97 2.78 -6.19
C LYS A 78 11.35 3.42 -6.34
N GLU A 79 12.34 2.63 -6.74
CA GLU A 79 13.68 3.12 -7.04
C GLU A 79 13.70 3.86 -8.39
N SER A 80 14.75 4.65 -8.63
CA SER A 80 14.91 5.38 -9.90
C SER A 80 15.04 4.46 -11.11
N GLY A 81 15.51 3.22 -10.92
CA GLY A 81 15.55 2.18 -11.96
C GLY A 81 14.18 1.60 -12.32
N GLY A 82 13.12 1.95 -11.58
CA GLY A 82 11.76 1.49 -11.81
C GLY A 82 11.34 0.29 -10.96
N ASP A 83 12.29 -0.40 -10.33
CA ASP A 83 11.97 -1.51 -9.43
C ASP A 83 11.24 -1.02 -8.18
N VAL A 84 10.23 -1.79 -7.78
CA VAL A 84 9.42 -1.52 -6.60
C VAL A 84 9.68 -2.58 -5.54
N PHE A 85 9.82 -2.13 -4.32
CA PHE A 85 10.04 -2.99 -3.16
C PHE A 85 9.05 -2.70 -2.06
N ILE A 86 8.75 -3.72 -1.27
CA ILE A 86 8.05 -3.59 0.00
C ILE A 86 8.93 -4.14 1.11
N ARG A 87 9.05 -3.39 2.22
CA ARG A 87 9.69 -3.81 3.46
C ARG A 87 8.64 -3.92 4.56
N PHE A 88 8.62 -5.05 5.24
CA PHE A 88 7.64 -5.37 6.28
C PHE A 88 8.25 -6.29 7.33
N TYR A 89 7.64 -6.36 8.51
CA TYR A 89 8.05 -7.30 9.54
C TYR A 89 7.47 -8.70 9.24
N ASP A 90 8.35 -9.70 9.08
CA ASP A 90 7.97 -11.11 8.91
C ASP A 90 8.10 -11.83 10.26
N PRO A 91 6.97 -12.23 10.89
CA PRO A 91 7.02 -12.93 12.17
C PRO A 91 7.56 -14.35 12.06
N VAL A 92 7.58 -14.95 10.86
CA VAL A 92 8.12 -16.30 10.64
C VAL A 92 9.65 -16.29 10.65
N LEU A 93 10.26 -15.27 10.05
CA LEU A 93 11.72 -15.08 10.05
C LEU A 93 12.22 -14.21 11.21
N VAL A 94 11.29 -13.67 12.02
CA VAL A 94 11.55 -12.78 13.17
C VAL A 94 12.44 -11.60 12.77
N GLY A 95 11.97 -10.78 11.83
CA GLY A 95 12.71 -9.59 11.41
C GLY A 95 12.06 -8.83 10.26
N TYR A 96 12.67 -7.69 9.89
CA TYR A 96 12.25 -6.96 8.70
C TYR A 96 12.79 -7.64 7.45
N ASN A 97 11.88 -7.99 6.54
CA ASN A 97 12.18 -8.57 5.24
C ASN A 97 11.84 -7.58 4.13
N SER A 98 12.37 -7.80 2.93
CA SER A 98 12.04 -7.02 1.75
C SER A 98 11.75 -7.93 0.56
N ILE A 99 10.70 -7.61 -0.19
CA ILE A 99 10.31 -8.32 -1.41
C ILE A 99 10.42 -7.36 -2.59
N ASN A 100 11.10 -7.81 -3.64
CA ASN A 100 11.08 -7.14 -4.94
C ASN A 100 9.78 -7.52 -5.67
N LEU A 101 9.02 -6.51 -6.07
CA LEU A 101 7.75 -6.64 -6.79
C LEU A 101 7.93 -6.49 -8.31
N GLY A 102 9.14 -6.16 -8.76
CA GLY A 102 9.48 -5.82 -10.14
C GLY A 102 9.08 -4.39 -10.49
N ASN A 103 9.02 -4.13 -11.80
CA ASN A 103 8.62 -2.83 -12.32
C ASN A 103 7.09 -2.73 -12.41
N VAL A 104 6.47 -2.35 -11.28
CA VAL A 104 5.03 -2.08 -11.20
C VAL A 104 4.75 -0.59 -11.10
N ASP A 105 3.54 -0.19 -11.46
CA ASP A 105 3.14 1.22 -11.49
C ASP A 105 2.28 1.61 -10.30
N TYR A 106 2.53 2.81 -9.80
CA TYR A 106 1.78 3.46 -8.72
C TYR A 106 1.55 2.57 -7.49
N PRO A 107 2.60 1.97 -6.90
CA PRO A 107 2.45 1.13 -5.72
C PRO A 107 1.98 1.95 -4.52
N ALA A 108 1.07 1.38 -3.75
CA ALA A 108 0.51 2.00 -2.58
C ALA A 108 0.20 0.96 -1.52
N ILE A 109 0.40 1.30 -0.26
CA ILE A 109 0.20 0.38 0.86
C ILE A 109 -0.76 1.00 1.86
N CYS A 110 -1.69 0.19 2.37
CA CYS A 110 -2.70 0.69 3.27
C CYS A 110 -3.18 -0.39 4.22
N ASN A 111 -3.56 0.04 5.40
CA ASN A 111 -4.10 -0.84 6.41
C ASN A 111 -5.60 -0.83 6.36
N ASP A 112 -6.19 -1.97 6.70
CA ASP A 112 -7.62 -2.10 6.92
C ASP A 112 -8.01 -1.87 8.40
N PHE A 113 -7.07 -1.49 9.29
CA PHE A 113 -7.33 -1.41 10.73
C PHE A 113 -8.30 -0.31 11.16
N ILE A 114 -8.53 0.73 10.34
CA ILE A 114 -9.57 1.74 10.63
C ILE A 114 -10.97 1.07 10.49
N LEU A 115 -11.02 -0.18 10.05
CA LEU A 115 -12.18 -0.88 9.51
C LEU A 115 -12.37 -2.27 10.16
N ASP A 116 -11.88 -2.46 11.39
CA ASP A 116 -11.86 -3.74 12.15
C ASP A 116 -11.12 -4.90 11.45
N GLY A 117 -10.35 -4.59 10.41
CA GLY A 117 -9.47 -5.53 9.75
C GLY A 117 -8.15 -5.72 10.48
N SER A 118 -7.37 -6.70 10.01
CA SER A 118 -6.09 -7.10 10.60
C SER A 118 -4.94 -7.12 9.60
N ASN A 119 -5.17 -6.61 8.40
CA ASN A 119 -4.33 -6.80 7.25
C ASN A 119 -3.80 -5.49 6.69
N THR A 120 -2.67 -5.62 6.01
CA THR A 120 -2.12 -4.54 5.20
C THR A 120 -2.19 -4.96 3.75
N VAL A 121 -2.75 -4.09 2.93
CA VAL A 121 -2.98 -4.32 1.52
C VAL A 121 -2.06 -3.44 0.71
N LEU A 122 -1.23 -4.09 -0.09
CA LEU A 122 -0.40 -3.47 -1.11
C LEU A 122 -1.15 -3.55 -2.43
N VAL A 123 -1.34 -2.42 -3.10
CA VAL A 123 -2.04 -2.32 -4.39
C VAL A 123 -1.14 -1.61 -5.39
N TYR A 124 -1.15 -2.06 -6.64
CA TYR A 124 -0.35 -1.51 -7.73
C TYR A 124 -0.97 -1.89 -9.08
N LEU A 125 -0.39 -1.38 -10.16
CA LEU A 125 -0.82 -1.68 -11.52
C LEU A 125 0.22 -2.52 -12.27
N VAL A 126 -0.28 -3.51 -13.02
CA VAL A 126 0.50 -4.30 -13.98
C VAL A 126 -0.21 -4.25 -15.32
N ALA A 127 0.43 -3.66 -16.33
CA ALA A 127 -0.17 -3.45 -17.65
C ALA A 127 -1.56 -2.76 -17.59
N GLY A 128 -1.72 -1.82 -16.65
CA GLY A 128 -2.98 -1.09 -16.44
C GLY A 128 -4.08 -1.86 -15.70
N ILE A 129 -3.81 -3.07 -15.22
CA ILE A 129 -4.73 -3.90 -14.41
C ILE A 129 -4.41 -3.71 -12.93
N VAL A 130 -5.43 -3.55 -12.10
CA VAL A 130 -5.24 -3.43 -10.64
C VAL A 130 -4.93 -4.78 -10.02
N LYS A 131 -3.75 -4.86 -9.41
CA LYS A 131 -3.25 -6.00 -8.66
C LYS A 131 -3.11 -5.63 -7.20
N TYR A 132 -3.20 -6.63 -6.34
CA TYR A 132 -2.94 -6.44 -4.92
C TYR A 132 -2.29 -7.66 -4.27
N ARG A 133 -1.64 -7.44 -3.15
CA ARG A 133 -1.05 -8.46 -2.28
C ARG A 133 -1.38 -8.14 -0.82
N LEU A 134 -1.33 -9.15 0.04
CA LEU A 134 -1.77 -9.06 1.43
C LEU A 134 -0.65 -9.37 2.41
N GLN A 135 -0.58 -8.66 3.53
CA GLN A 135 0.39 -8.96 4.59
C GLN A 135 0.16 -10.36 5.19
N SER A 136 -1.10 -10.81 5.28
CA SER A 136 -1.46 -12.13 5.79
C SER A 136 -0.83 -13.30 5.05
N ASP A 137 -0.42 -13.12 3.79
CA ASP A 137 0.37 -14.10 3.04
C ASP A 137 1.83 -13.69 2.84
N ARG A 138 2.29 -12.66 3.55
CA ARG A 138 3.60 -12.02 3.44
C ARG A 138 3.87 -11.48 2.04
N TYR A 139 2.82 -10.97 1.39
CA TYR A 139 2.85 -10.41 0.05
C TYR A 139 3.39 -11.38 -1.02
N GLN A 140 3.20 -12.68 -0.82
CA GLN A 140 3.71 -13.72 -1.72
C GLN A 140 2.76 -13.96 -2.89
N THR A 141 1.45 -13.83 -2.67
CA THR A 141 0.44 -14.06 -3.71
C THR A 141 0.04 -12.74 -4.34
N GLU A 142 0.03 -12.70 -5.68
CA GLU A 142 -0.58 -11.60 -6.41
C GLU A 142 -2.02 -11.93 -6.80
N TYR A 143 -2.94 -11.07 -6.36
CA TYR A 143 -4.36 -11.15 -6.67
C TYR A 143 -4.74 -10.08 -7.70
N THR A 144 -5.76 -10.37 -8.50
CA THR A 144 -6.34 -9.39 -9.44
C THR A 144 -7.59 -8.80 -8.83
N LEU A 145 -7.64 -7.49 -8.66
CA LEU A 145 -8.83 -6.81 -8.15
C LEU A 145 -9.88 -6.64 -9.25
N SER A 146 -9.48 -6.10 -10.40
CA SER A 146 -10.41 -5.79 -11.49
C SER A 146 -9.64 -5.68 -12.80
N THR A 147 -10.30 -6.04 -13.91
CA THR A 147 -9.81 -5.79 -15.28
C THR A 147 -10.02 -4.34 -15.74
N THR A 148 -10.44 -3.46 -14.84
CA THR A 148 -10.61 -2.02 -15.09
C THR A 148 -9.28 -1.41 -15.59
N PRO A 149 -9.25 -0.79 -16.78
CA PRO A 149 -8.04 -0.13 -17.30
C PRO A 149 -7.66 1.10 -16.48
N ILE A 150 -6.35 1.36 -16.36
CA ILE A 150 -5.81 2.55 -15.68
C ILE A 150 -6.42 3.88 -16.15
N SER A 151 -6.75 4.02 -17.43
CA SER A 151 -7.26 5.27 -18.02
C SER A 151 -8.54 5.77 -17.36
N ILE A 152 -9.31 4.87 -16.75
CA ILE A 152 -10.54 5.20 -16.05
C ILE A 152 -10.39 5.14 -14.54
N ILE A 153 -9.20 4.85 -14.00
CA ILE A 153 -8.95 4.79 -12.56
C ILE A 153 -8.40 6.13 -12.08
N ARG A 154 -9.16 6.81 -11.23
CA ARG A 154 -8.74 8.04 -10.58
C ARG A 154 -7.99 7.77 -9.27
N ARG A 155 -8.51 6.83 -8.47
CA ARG A 155 -7.96 6.43 -7.16
C ARG A 155 -8.33 4.98 -6.84
N PHE A 156 -7.59 4.32 -5.96
CA PHE A 156 -7.95 3.03 -5.39
C PHE A 156 -7.50 2.95 -3.94
N GLY A 157 -8.14 2.10 -3.14
CA GLY A 157 -7.80 1.85 -1.74
C GLY A 157 -8.82 0.95 -1.06
N VAL A 158 -8.75 0.83 0.26
CA VAL A 158 -9.71 0.02 1.03
C VAL A 158 -10.95 0.86 1.35
N GLN A 159 -12.14 0.31 1.14
CA GLN A 159 -13.40 1.00 1.46
C GLN A 159 -13.71 0.88 2.96
N PRO A 160 -14.11 1.97 3.64
CA PRO A 160 -14.47 1.88 5.04
C PRO A 160 -15.59 0.89 5.35
N PHE A 161 -15.43 0.15 6.45
CA PHE A 161 -16.42 -0.81 6.99
C PHE A 161 -16.79 -1.96 6.05
N LYS A 162 -15.99 -2.21 5.00
CA LYS A 162 -16.17 -3.33 4.10
C LYS A 162 -14.84 -4.04 3.89
N ASN A 163 -14.86 -5.38 3.87
CA ASN A 163 -13.72 -6.20 3.46
C ASN A 163 -13.55 -6.20 1.92
N SER A 164 -13.41 -5.01 1.34
CA SER A 164 -13.37 -4.79 -0.11
C SER A 164 -12.39 -3.69 -0.49
N LEU A 165 -11.73 -3.88 -1.63
CA LEU A 165 -10.97 -2.81 -2.29
C LEU A 165 -11.92 -2.03 -3.20
N ALA A 166 -11.88 -0.70 -3.07
CA ALA A 166 -12.63 0.22 -3.90
C ALA A 166 -11.71 0.85 -4.96
N VAL A 167 -12.26 1.00 -6.16
CA VAL A 167 -11.64 1.70 -7.28
C VAL A 167 -12.56 2.84 -7.66
N LEU A 168 -12.09 4.07 -7.45
CA LEU A 168 -12.78 5.27 -7.89
C LEU A 168 -12.47 5.50 -9.36
N LYS A 169 -13.51 5.49 -10.19
CA LYS A 169 -13.40 5.71 -11.63
C LYS A 169 -13.59 7.18 -12.00
N THR A 170 -13.00 7.61 -13.11
CA THR A 170 -13.36 8.88 -13.76
C THR A 170 -14.83 8.79 -14.19
N PRO A 171 -15.65 9.85 -14.01
CA PRO A 171 -17.00 9.86 -14.57
C PRO A 171 -16.97 9.62 -16.09
N PRO A 172 -18.00 8.97 -16.66
CA PRO A 172 -18.15 8.85 -18.11
C PRO A 172 -18.31 10.21 -18.79
#